data_AF-A0A7U7I8T4-F1
#
_entry.id   AF-A0A7U7I8T4-F1
#
_cell.length_a   1.000
_cell.length_b   1.000
_cell.length_c   1.000
_cell.angle_alpha   90.00
_cell.angle_beta   90.00
_cell.angle_gamma   90.00
#
_symmetry.space_group_name_H-M   'P 1'
#
loop_
_entity.id
_entity.type
_entity.pdbx_description
1 polymer ?
#
loop_
_entity_poly.entity_id
_entity_poly.type
_entity_poly.pdbx_seq_one_letter_code
_entity_poly.pdbx_strand_id
1 'polypeptide(L)'
;MTRKPQDRPRLRGWGWLLLAGPAMAADEPYLQLEARLASEPYQWTLPDGEVVRKALADDAARIAVERRDGHDEYVLELLWGRFPVHVPPRCWQLPAASFKDCATVGPREESAFQHEQRETLHSRSEARRQIRNTRVAWVFDELHSDKVANLLEQAIADVRAGPGPAERPWAPDTFPCVRLPAELAAAPSQQSLPYAKLNEGDADAVATYAQAARDGNWRAGAGLFGTMMADEDWESAQVIVGWLLHKRVPAGYNKLADLLAAAGQYDGASMDPQALTLALRMRAASLGDPLAQYAVAEAWTKAGHQDAAERLRACAIEQNPALAR
;
A
#
# COMPACT_ATOMS: atom_id res chain seq x y z
N MET A 1 7.67 -35.39 -16.90
CA MET A 1 8.76 -34.72 -16.15
C MET A 1 8.21 -34.28 -14.81
N THR A 2 8.60 -35.01 -13.78
CA THR A 2 8.16 -34.92 -12.38
C THR A 2 8.79 -33.70 -11.70
N ARG A 3 7.97 -32.76 -11.22
CA ARG A 3 8.45 -31.64 -10.39
C ARG A 3 8.65 -32.13 -8.94
N LYS A 4 9.87 -31.94 -8.42
CA LYS A 4 10.21 -32.10 -7.01
C LYS A 4 9.35 -31.16 -6.14
N PRO A 5 8.83 -31.63 -4.99
CA PRO A 5 8.24 -30.74 -4.00
C PRO A 5 9.35 -29.90 -3.34
N GLN A 6 9.16 -28.59 -3.31
CA GLN A 6 9.98 -27.65 -2.54
C GLN A 6 9.82 -27.96 -1.05
N ASP A 7 10.96 -28.16 -0.39
CA ASP A 7 11.07 -28.23 1.06
C ASP A 7 10.46 -26.97 1.69
N ARG A 8 9.31 -27.14 2.32
CA ARG A 8 8.76 -26.15 3.24
C ARG A 8 9.71 -26.07 4.44
N PRO A 9 10.16 -24.88 4.87
CA PRO A 9 10.82 -24.75 6.15
C PRO A 9 9.85 -25.27 7.22
N ARG A 10 10.32 -26.25 7.98
CA ARG A 10 9.60 -26.81 9.13
C ARG A 10 9.35 -25.68 10.12
N LEU A 11 8.14 -25.13 10.10
CA LEU A 11 7.54 -24.46 11.25
C LEU A 11 7.72 -25.42 12.43
N ARG A 12 8.66 -25.12 13.34
CA ARG A 12 8.68 -25.74 14.67
C ARG A 12 7.40 -25.27 15.35
N GLY A 13 6.36 -26.09 15.17
CA GLY A 13 5.00 -25.80 15.57
C GLY A 13 4.96 -25.48 17.05
N TRP A 14 4.37 -24.33 17.35
CA TRP A 14 3.81 -24.03 18.66
C TRP A 14 2.57 -24.91 18.81
N GLY A 15 2.80 -26.20 19.08
CA GLY A 15 1.75 -27.13 19.41
C GLY A 15 1.26 -26.85 20.82
N TRP A 16 0.34 -25.89 20.96
CA TRP A 16 -0.44 -25.71 22.19
C TRP A 16 -1.45 -26.85 22.29
N LEU A 17 -0.98 -28.00 22.76
CA LEU A 17 -1.88 -28.98 23.34
C LEU A 17 -2.50 -28.34 24.58
N LEU A 18 -3.84 -28.42 24.68
CA LEU A 18 -4.64 -28.02 25.84
C LEU A 18 -4.17 -28.79 27.08
N LEU A 19 -3.13 -28.29 27.74
CA LEU A 19 -2.69 -28.74 29.04
C LEU A 19 -3.55 -27.99 30.06
N ALA A 20 -4.58 -28.66 30.59
CA ALA A 20 -5.08 -28.33 31.92
C ALA A 20 -3.87 -28.43 32.87
N GLY A 21 -3.32 -27.29 33.26
CA GLY A 21 -2.16 -27.24 34.15
C GLY A 21 -2.53 -27.90 35.49
N PRO A 22 -1.65 -28.72 36.08
CA PRO A 22 -1.85 -29.16 37.45
C PRO A 22 -1.97 -27.93 38.36
N ALA A 23 -2.85 -27.99 39.35
CA ALA A 23 -2.94 -26.96 40.39
C ALA A 23 -1.56 -26.78 41.03
N MET A 24 -1.09 -25.53 41.11
CA MET A 24 0.21 -25.18 41.66
C MET A 24 0.32 -25.66 43.11
N ALA A 25 1.43 -26.29 43.48
CA ALA A 25 1.59 -26.76 44.86
C ALA A 25 1.71 -25.57 45.82
N ALA A 26 1.18 -25.69 47.04
CA ALA A 26 1.10 -24.58 48.00
C ALA A 26 2.47 -23.97 48.35
N ASP A 27 3.53 -24.78 48.28
CA ASP A 27 4.90 -24.39 48.63
C ASP A 27 5.80 -24.14 47.41
N GLU A 28 5.23 -24.09 46.20
CA GLU A 28 6.01 -23.91 44.97
C GLU A 28 6.40 -22.43 44.76
N PRO A 29 7.68 -22.11 44.48
CA PRO A 29 8.11 -20.76 44.12
C PRO A 29 7.36 -20.23 42.91
N TYR A 30 6.92 -18.97 42.98
CA TYR A 30 6.13 -18.36 41.92
C TYR A 30 6.44 -16.88 41.72
N LEU A 31 6.20 -16.37 40.51
CA LEU A 31 6.08 -14.94 40.24
C LEU A 31 4.61 -14.56 40.11
N GLN A 32 4.27 -13.34 40.51
CA GLN A 32 2.92 -12.82 40.43
C GLN A 32 2.77 -11.98 39.16
N LEU A 33 1.81 -12.34 38.30
CA LEU A 33 1.41 -11.51 37.16
C LEU A 33 0.23 -10.61 37.54
N GLU A 34 -0.10 -9.66 36.65
CA GLU A 34 -1.34 -8.90 36.72
C GLU A 34 -2.55 -9.85 36.62
N ALA A 35 -3.61 -9.59 37.39
CA ALA A 35 -4.79 -10.46 37.48
C ALA A 35 -5.44 -10.78 36.12
N ARG A 36 -5.35 -9.87 35.14
CA ARG A 36 -5.87 -10.07 33.76
C ARG A 36 -5.13 -11.15 32.97
N LEU A 37 -4.01 -11.66 33.49
CA LEU A 37 -3.15 -12.66 32.85
C LEU A 37 -3.32 -14.06 33.49
N ALA A 38 -4.43 -14.30 34.19
CA ALA A 38 -4.79 -15.65 34.61
C ALA A 38 -4.93 -16.57 33.39
N SER A 39 -4.53 -17.84 33.53
CA SER A 39 -4.47 -18.81 32.42
C SER A 39 -3.59 -18.42 31.24
N GLU A 40 -2.76 -17.38 31.35
CA GLU A 40 -1.83 -16.99 30.29
C GLU A 40 -0.74 -18.07 30.13
N PRO A 41 -0.51 -18.58 28.91
CA PRO A 41 0.59 -19.49 28.67
C PRO A 41 1.93 -18.79 28.82
N TYR A 42 2.88 -19.47 29.47
CA TYR A 42 4.23 -18.96 29.67
C TYR A 42 5.32 -20.02 29.43
N GLN A 43 6.52 -19.53 29.15
CA GLN A 43 7.76 -20.29 29.19
C GLN A 43 8.72 -19.63 30.18
N TRP A 44 9.30 -20.45 31.06
CA TRP A 44 10.40 -20.08 31.93
C TRP A 44 11.68 -20.65 31.31
N THR A 45 12.60 -19.78 30.97
CA THR A 45 13.78 -20.12 30.15
C THR A 45 15.05 -19.53 30.75
N LEU A 46 16.20 -20.06 30.36
CA LEU A 46 17.50 -19.44 30.60
C LEU A 46 17.79 -18.39 29.52
N PRO A 47 18.74 -17.46 29.74
CA PRO A 47 19.08 -16.43 28.76
C PRO A 47 19.51 -16.97 27.38
N ASP A 48 20.10 -18.18 27.34
CA ASP A 48 20.51 -18.87 26.11
C ASP A 48 19.36 -19.54 25.35
N GLY A 49 18.14 -19.50 25.89
CA GLY A 49 16.94 -20.09 25.31
C GLY A 49 16.66 -21.53 25.74
N GLU A 50 17.43 -22.12 26.66
CA GLU A 50 17.06 -23.40 27.28
C GLU A 50 15.74 -23.26 28.01
N VAL A 51 14.77 -24.11 27.67
CA VAL A 51 13.46 -24.12 28.33
C VAL A 51 13.57 -24.91 29.63
N VAL A 52 13.35 -24.22 30.74
CA VAL A 52 13.26 -24.83 32.08
C VAL A 52 11.83 -25.34 32.31
N ARG A 53 10.80 -24.54 31.99
CA ARG A 53 9.39 -24.91 32.18
C ARG A 53 8.48 -24.29 31.12
N LYS A 54 7.39 -24.98 30.78
CA LYS A 54 6.24 -24.41 30.04
C LYS A 54 4.94 -24.78 30.74
N ALA A 55 4.06 -23.82 31.00
CA ALA A 55 2.76 -24.06 31.62
C ALA A 55 1.79 -22.88 31.38
N LEU A 56 0.64 -22.91 32.05
CA LEU A 56 -0.30 -21.79 32.16
C LEU A 56 -0.17 -21.14 33.53
N ALA A 57 -0.35 -19.82 33.60
CA ALA A 57 -0.58 -19.13 34.87
C ALA A 57 -1.87 -19.67 35.53
N ASP A 58 -1.89 -19.75 36.86
CA ASP A 58 -3.09 -20.21 37.57
C ASP A 58 -4.21 -19.15 37.61
N ASP A 59 -5.33 -19.48 38.23
CA ASP A 59 -6.50 -18.58 38.36
C ASP A 59 -6.21 -17.31 39.17
N ALA A 60 -5.14 -17.32 39.98
CA ALA A 60 -4.64 -16.16 40.71
C ALA A 60 -3.52 -15.42 39.94
N ALA A 61 -3.33 -15.74 38.65
CA ALA A 61 -2.28 -15.21 37.79
C ALA A 61 -0.86 -15.44 38.36
N ARG A 62 -0.66 -16.55 39.07
CA ARG A 62 0.66 -16.98 39.55
C ARG A 62 1.30 -17.91 38.53
N ILE A 63 2.60 -17.72 38.31
CA ILE A 63 3.41 -18.59 37.46
C ILE A 63 4.45 -19.31 38.30
N ALA A 64 4.40 -20.64 38.30
CA ALA A 64 5.40 -21.45 38.98
C ALA A 64 6.75 -21.37 38.27
N VAL A 65 7.83 -21.22 39.03
CA VAL A 65 9.19 -21.11 38.49
C VAL A 65 10.09 -22.18 39.11
N GLU A 66 11.09 -22.60 38.35
CA GLU A 66 11.99 -23.68 38.75
C GLU A 66 13.44 -23.20 38.69
N ARG A 67 14.24 -23.65 39.66
CA ARG A 67 15.65 -23.31 39.80
C ARG A 67 16.49 -24.13 38.83
N ARG A 68 17.44 -23.48 38.17
CA ARG A 68 18.57 -24.13 37.49
C ARG A 68 19.87 -23.82 38.25
N ASP A 69 20.62 -24.86 38.58
CA ASP A 69 21.89 -24.69 39.31
C ASP A 69 22.91 -23.90 38.50
N GLY A 70 23.56 -22.94 39.16
CA GLY A 70 24.53 -22.04 38.52
C GLY A 70 23.92 -20.84 37.79
N HIS A 71 22.58 -20.67 37.82
CA HIS A 71 21.89 -19.56 37.17
C HIS A 71 21.09 -18.71 38.17
N ASP A 72 21.29 -17.40 38.09
CA ASP A 72 20.50 -16.35 38.74
C ASP A 72 19.68 -15.53 37.74
N GLU A 73 20.09 -15.50 36.47
CA GLU A 73 19.34 -14.89 35.36
C GLU A 73 18.42 -15.88 34.66
N TYR A 74 17.19 -15.46 34.44
CA TYR A 74 16.14 -16.21 33.75
C TYR A 74 15.35 -15.30 32.84
N VAL A 75 14.49 -15.90 32.03
CA VAL A 75 13.59 -15.20 31.13
C VAL A 75 12.19 -15.82 31.24
N LEU A 76 11.24 -14.95 31.52
CA LEU A 76 9.82 -15.24 31.41
C LEU A 76 9.32 -14.80 30.03
N GLU A 77 8.83 -15.75 29.23
CA GLU A 77 8.21 -15.48 27.93
C GLU A 77 6.70 -15.75 28.01
N LEU A 78 5.91 -14.73 27.69
CA LEU A 78 4.45 -14.76 27.56
C LEU A 78 4.08 -14.52 26.08
N LEU A 79 2.83 -14.75 25.67
CA LEU A 79 2.42 -14.48 24.27
C LEU A 79 2.69 -13.04 23.85
N TRP A 80 2.57 -12.13 24.80
CA TRP A 80 2.68 -10.71 24.56
C TRP A 80 4.06 -10.15 24.84
N GLY A 81 5.05 -10.88 25.39
CA GLY A 81 6.38 -10.31 25.60
C GLY A 81 7.37 -11.20 26.34
N ARG A 82 8.63 -10.79 26.33
CA ARG A 82 9.74 -11.42 27.05
C ARG A 82 10.14 -10.53 28.23
N PHE A 83 10.44 -11.12 29.38
CA PHE A 83 10.82 -10.39 30.60
C PHE A 83 12.08 -11.02 31.17
N PRO A 84 13.20 -10.29 31.27
CA PRO A 84 14.35 -10.77 32.03
C PRO A 84 13.98 -10.82 33.50
N VAL A 85 14.38 -11.88 34.19
CA VAL A 85 14.09 -12.09 35.60
C VAL A 85 15.37 -12.47 36.33
N HIS A 86 15.76 -11.65 37.31
CA HIS A 86 16.86 -11.95 38.20
C HIS A 86 16.32 -12.60 39.48
N VAL A 87 16.77 -13.81 39.77
CA VAL A 87 16.44 -14.57 40.98
C VAL A 87 17.72 -14.90 41.76
N PRO A 88 18.11 -14.05 42.73
CA PRO A 88 19.25 -14.32 43.58
C PRO A 88 19.18 -15.71 44.24
N PRO A 89 20.30 -16.43 44.42
CA PRO A 89 20.30 -17.78 45.02
C PRO A 89 19.60 -17.87 46.38
N ARG A 90 19.64 -16.80 47.18
CA ARG A 90 18.96 -16.69 48.47
C ARG A 90 17.42 -16.76 48.37
N CYS A 91 16.84 -16.34 47.25
CA CYS A 91 15.38 -16.30 47.08
C CYS A 91 14.79 -17.72 47.07
N TRP A 92 15.51 -18.70 46.52
CA TRP A 92 15.08 -20.10 46.48
C TRP A 92 15.00 -20.79 47.84
N GLN A 93 15.54 -20.16 48.90
CA GLN A 93 15.45 -20.66 50.27
C GLN A 93 14.28 -20.05 51.06
N LEU A 94 13.58 -19.08 50.46
CA LEU A 94 12.44 -18.42 51.09
C LEU A 94 11.16 -19.25 50.90
N PRO A 95 10.17 -19.09 51.81
CA PRO A 95 8.81 -19.59 51.55
C PRO A 95 8.24 -19.01 50.26
N ALA A 96 7.41 -19.78 49.56
CA ALA A 96 6.81 -19.39 48.28
C ALA A 96 6.16 -17.99 48.30
N ALA A 97 5.46 -17.65 49.39
CA ALA A 97 4.81 -16.34 49.55
C ALA A 97 5.80 -15.15 49.56
N SER A 98 7.04 -15.36 50.00
CA SER A 98 8.09 -14.35 50.06
C SER A 98 9.03 -14.38 48.86
N PHE A 99 8.98 -15.44 48.03
CA PHE A 99 9.80 -15.58 46.84
C PHE A 99 9.55 -14.45 45.83
N LYS A 100 8.27 -14.13 45.58
CA LYS A 100 7.85 -13.12 44.61
C LYS A 100 8.42 -11.72 44.89
N ASP A 101 8.65 -11.40 46.16
CA ASP A 101 9.15 -10.09 46.60
C ASP A 101 10.69 -10.05 46.56
N CYS A 102 11.35 -11.20 46.41
CA CYS A 102 12.80 -11.34 46.33
C CYS A 102 13.32 -11.38 44.88
N ALA A 103 12.56 -12.01 43.97
CA ALA A 103 12.86 -12.01 42.54
C ALA A 103 12.55 -10.65 41.90
N THR A 104 13.37 -10.23 40.93
CA THR A 104 13.16 -8.96 40.21
C THR A 104 12.82 -9.25 38.75
N VAL A 105 11.64 -8.82 38.31
CA VAL A 105 11.22 -8.86 36.90
C VAL A 105 11.59 -7.53 36.25
N GLY A 106 12.46 -7.58 35.24
CA GLY A 106 12.87 -6.42 34.46
C GLY A 106 11.81 -5.94 33.46
N PRO A 107 12.10 -4.87 32.71
CA PRO A 107 11.18 -4.33 31.71
C PRO A 107 10.93 -5.34 30.59
N ARG A 108 9.77 -5.23 29.94
CA ARG A 108 9.46 -6.03 28.76
C ARG A 108 10.48 -5.81 27.64
N GLU A 109 11.03 -6.90 27.14
CA GLU A 109 11.80 -7.01 25.91
C GLU A 109 10.90 -7.53 24.77
N GLU A 110 11.23 -7.15 23.54
CA GLU A 110 10.61 -7.74 22.36
C GLU A 110 11.08 -9.19 22.19
N SER A 111 10.17 -10.10 21.86
CA SER A 111 10.59 -11.44 21.47
C SER A 111 11.32 -11.41 20.12
N ALA A 112 12.15 -12.41 19.83
CA ALA A 112 12.85 -12.52 18.53
C ALA A 112 11.86 -12.49 17.35
N PHE A 113 10.68 -13.09 17.51
CA PHE A 113 9.61 -13.08 16.52
C PHE A 113 8.98 -11.69 16.34
N GLN A 114 8.80 -10.91 17.41
CA GLN A 114 8.33 -9.53 17.33
C GLN A 114 9.37 -8.63 16.65
N HIS A 115 10.66 -8.84 16.95
CA HIS A 115 11.76 -8.15 16.29
C HIS A 115 11.78 -8.42 14.78
N GLU A 116 11.76 -9.69 14.38
CA GLU A 116 11.77 -10.11 12.97
C GLU A 116 10.55 -9.58 12.20
N GLN A 117 9.36 -9.62 12.81
CA GLN A 117 8.16 -9.02 12.21
C GLN A 117 8.30 -7.52 12.02
N ARG A 118 8.80 -6.80 13.03
CA ARG A 118 9.02 -5.35 12.95
C ARG A 118 10.03 -5.01 11.86
N GLU A 119 11.14 -5.73 11.77
CA GLU A 119 12.12 -5.55 10.70
C GLU A 119 11.53 -5.82 9.32
N THR A 120 10.72 -6.88 9.19
CA THR A 120 10.04 -7.20 7.93
C THR A 120 9.06 -6.11 7.52
N LEU A 121 8.24 -5.63 8.46
CA LEU A 121 7.29 -4.54 8.23
C LEU A 121 8.04 -3.24 7.89
N HIS A 122 9.11 -2.94 8.61
CA HIS A 122 9.96 -1.78 8.38
C HIS A 122 10.56 -1.82 6.97
N SER A 123 11.22 -2.92 6.60
CA SER A 123 11.80 -3.12 5.27
C SER A 123 10.75 -2.97 4.16
N ARG A 124 9.55 -3.55 4.34
CA ARG A 124 8.43 -3.38 3.38
C ARG A 124 7.96 -1.93 3.29
N SER A 125 7.89 -1.22 4.41
CA SER A 125 7.49 0.19 4.44
C SER A 125 8.51 1.08 3.73
N GLU A 126 9.81 0.81 3.91
CA GLU A 126 10.89 1.53 3.24
C GLU A 126 10.91 1.27 1.74
N ALA A 127 10.74 0.01 1.32
CA ALA A 127 10.64 -0.35 -0.09
C ALA A 127 9.46 0.36 -0.77
N ARG A 128 8.29 0.39 -0.12
CA ARG A 128 7.11 1.14 -0.62
C ARG A 128 7.40 2.63 -0.73
N ARG A 129 7.99 3.24 0.30
CA ARG A 129 8.37 4.66 0.30
C ARG A 129 9.33 4.97 -0.85
N GLN A 130 10.31 4.10 -1.08
CA GLN A 130 11.29 4.26 -2.16
C GLN A 130 10.62 4.20 -3.54
N ILE A 131 9.70 3.25 -3.75
CA ILE A 131 8.92 3.15 -4.99
C ILE A 131 8.09 4.42 -5.21
N ARG A 132 7.32 4.87 -4.20
CA ARG A 132 6.53 6.12 -4.28
C ARG A 132 7.41 7.30 -4.69
N ASN A 133 8.53 7.50 -4.01
CA ASN A 133 9.47 8.57 -4.32
C ASN A 133 10.02 8.47 -5.75
N THR A 134 10.43 7.27 -6.18
CA THR A 134 10.97 7.03 -7.53
C THR A 134 9.95 7.42 -8.61
N ARG A 135 8.66 7.15 -8.36
CA ARG A 135 7.61 7.43 -9.34
C ARG A 135 7.41 8.92 -9.63
N VAL A 136 7.69 9.83 -8.69
CA VAL A 136 7.32 11.26 -8.84
C VAL A 136 8.44 12.26 -8.57
N ALA A 137 9.57 11.86 -7.96
CA ALA A 137 10.64 12.80 -7.61
C ALA A 137 11.13 13.63 -8.81
N TRP A 138 11.19 13.02 -9.99
CA TRP A 138 11.61 13.66 -11.24
C TRP A 138 10.67 14.77 -11.72
N VAL A 139 9.39 14.78 -11.32
CA VAL A 139 8.45 15.85 -11.66
C VAL A 139 8.86 17.17 -11.00
N PHE A 140 9.40 17.08 -9.78
CA PHE A 140 9.80 18.25 -8.99
C PHE A 140 11.09 18.92 -9.47
N ASP A 141 11.78 18.35 -10.47
CA ASP A 141 12.87 19.02 -11.16
C ASP A 141 12.39 20.25 -11.96
N GLU A 142 11.10 20.29 -12.33
CA GLU A 142 10.52 21.35 -13.16
C GLU A 142 9.19 21.92 -12.66
N LEU A 143 8.46 21.17 -11.82
CA LEU A 143 7.15 21.57 -11.31
C LEU A 143 7.12 21.51 -9.78
N HIS A 144 7.10 22.67 -9.12
CA HIS A 144 6.95 22.76 -7.67
C HIS A 144 5.58 22.24 -7.20
N SER A 145 5.52 21.74 -5.96
CA SER A 145 4.33 21.12 -5.38
C SER A 145 3.13 22.06 -5.25
N ASP A 146 3.36 23.35 -4.99
CA ASP A 146 2.31 24.39 -4.95
C ASP A 146 1.65 24.58 -6.32
N LYS A 147 2.42 24.49 -7.40
CA LYS A 147 1.90 24.55 -8.77
C LYS A 147 1.05 23.35 -9.15
N VAL A 148 1.32 22.17 -8.58
CA VAL A 148 0.52 20.96 -8.84
C VAL A 148 -0.93 21.22 -8.44
N ALA A 149 -1.18 21.64 -7.20
CA ALA A 149 -2.55 21.90 -6.70
C ALA A 149 -3.26 22.96 -7.57
N ASN A 150 -2.59 24.07 -7.87
CA ASN A 150 -3.14 25.14 -8.70
C ASN A 150 -3.53 24.65 -10.11
N LEU A 151 -2.71 23.79 -10.73
CA LEU A 151 -3.01 23.23 -12.06
C LEU A 151 -4.25 22.32 -12.04
N LEU A 152 -4.41 21.51 -10.99
CA LEU A 152 -5.58 20.63 -10.86
C LEU A 152 -6.87 21.46 -10.66
N GLU A 153 -6.83 22.45 -9.77
CA GLU A 153 -7.96 23.34 -9.51
C GLU A 153 -8.32 24.15 -10.76
N GLN A 154 -7.33 24.68 -11.46
CA GLN A 154 -7.54 25.42 -12.70
C GLN A 154 -8.16 24.53 -13.78
N ALA A 155 -7.69 23.30 -13.95
CA ALA A 155 -8.26 22.37 -14.92
C ALA A 155 -9.75 22.06 -14.62
N ILE A 156 -10.12 21.93 -13.34
CA ILE A 156 -11.52 21.76 -12.93
C ILE A 156 -12.33 23.03 -13.21
N ALA A 157 -11.78 24.21 -12.88
CA ALA A 157 -12.45 25.49 -13.10
C ALA A 157 -12.70 25.76 -14.59
N ASP A 158 -11.70 25.49 -15.45
CA ASP A 158 -11.79 25.65 -16.90
C ASP A 158 -12.91 24.79 -17.48
N VAL A 159 -13.00 23.52 -17.07
CA VAL A 159 -14.04 22.60 -17.53
C VAL A 159 -15.43 22.99 -17.02
N ARG A 160 -15.52 23.54 -15.80
CA ARG A 160 -16.79 24.07 -15.26
C ARG A 160 -17.26 25.33 -15.96
N ALA A 161 -16.35 26.18 -16.39
CA ALA A 161 -16.68 27.37 -17.19
C ALA A 161 -17.23 26.99 -18.59
N GLY A 162 -16.96 25.76 -19.03
CA GLY A 162 -17.37 25.23 -20.33
C GLY A 162 -16.40 25.61 -21.46
N PRO A 163 -16.66 25.15 -22.69
CA PRO A 163 -15.81 25.48 -23.84
C PRO A 163 -15.77 26.99 -24.06
N GLY A 164 -14.57 27.55 -24.27
CA GLY A 164 -14.40 28.96 -24.60
C GLY A 164 -14.97 29.32 -25.99
N PRO A 165 -15.06 30.61 -26.37
CA PRO A 165 -15.64 31.05 -27.64
C PRO A 165 -14.97 30.47 -28.90
N ALA A 166 -13.72 30.02 -28.79
CA ALA A 166 -12.95 29.41 -29.87
C ALA A 166 -13.08 27.88 -29.94
N GLU A 167 -13.78 27.26 -28.99
CA GLU A 167 -13.90 25.82 -28.83
C GLU A 167 -15.28 25.35 -29.29
N ARG A 168 -15.33 24.28 -30.10
CA ARG A 168 -16.59 23.77 -30.66
C ARG A 168 -17.49 23.22 -29.54
N PRO A 169 -18.83 23.32 -29.69
CA PRO A 169 -19.76 22.80 -28.69
C PRO A 169 -19.50 21.31 -28.41
N TRP A 170 -19.63 20.92 -27.14
CA TRP A 170 -19.56 19.54 -26.68
C TRP A 170 -20.81 18.71 -27.07
N ALA A 171 -21.41 18.99 -28.23
CA ALA A 171 -22.56 18.25 -28.71
C ALA A 171 -22.11 17.00 -29.51
N PRO A 172 -22.72 15.81 -29.31
CA PRO A 172 -22.29 14.57 -29.97
C PRO A 172 -22.15 14.68 -31.49
N ASP A 173 -23.09 15.35 -32.14
CA ASP A 173 -23.12 15.42 -33.60
C ASP A 173 -22.07 16.35 -34.21
N THR A 174 -21.57 17.32 -33.44
CA THR A 174 -20.58 18.32 -33.90
C THR A 174 -19.22 18.13 -33.26
N PHE A 175 -19.06 17.13 -32.40
CA PHE A 175 -17.80 16.87 -31.71
C PHE A 175 -16.72 16.41 -32.69
N PRO A 176 -15.56 17.09 -32.70
CA PRO A 176 -14.53 16.82 -33.69
C PRO A 176 -13.73 15.55 -33.35
N CYS A 177 -13.36 14.81 -34.40
CA CYS A 177 -12.22 13.90 -34.34
C CYS A 177 -10.92 14.72 -34.42
N VAL A 178 -10.37 15.09 -33.26
CA VAL A 178 -9.08 15.79 -33.16
C VAL A 178 -7.97 14.76 -32.96
N ARG A 179 -6.87 14.91 -33.68
CA ARG A 179 -5.69 14.08 -33.47
C ARG A 179 -4.73 14.72 -32.48
N LEU A 180 -4.00 13.91 -31.72
CA LEU A 180 -2.87 14.39 -30.92
C LEU A 180 -1.91 15.21 -31.80
N PRO A 181 -1.36 16.32 -31.27
CA PRO A 181 -0.27 17.04 -31.91
C PRO A 181 0.87 16.08 -32.28
N ALA A 182 1.50 16.29 -33.45
CA ALA A 182 2.50 15.37 -33.99
C ALA A 182 3.64 15.06 -33.00
N GLU A 183 4.08 16.06 -32.23
CA GLU A 183 5.10 15.93 -31.19
C GLU A 183 4.67 14.96 -30.08
N LEU A 184 3.43 15.09 -29.59
CA LEU A 184 2.87 14.19 -28.58
C LEU A 184 2.57 12.81 -29.17
N ALA A 185 2.13 12.75 -30.44
CA ALA A 185 1.87 11.50 -31.13
C ALA A 185 3.17 10.68 -31.30
N ALA A 186 4.28 11.34 -31.64
CA ALA A 186 5.60 10.74 -31.85
C ALA A 186 6.28 10.23 -30.56
N ALA A 187 5.75 10.56 -29.37
CA ALA A 187 6.30 10.06 -28.12
C ALA A 187 6.42 8.52 -28.14
N PRO A 188 7.60 7.95 -27.81
CA PRO A 188 7.84 6.53 -27.96
C PRO A 188 6.76 5.67 -27.30
N SER A 189 6.32 4.64 -28.00
CA SER A 189 5.34 3.70 -27.48
C SER A 189 5.83 3.02 -26.20
N GLN A 190 4.92 2.87 -25.23
CA GLN A 190 5.15 2.09 -24.01
C GLN A 190 5.49 0.61 -24.31
N GLN A 191 5.29 0.12 -25.54
CA GLN A 191 5.62 -1.26 -25.92
C GLN A 191 7.11 -1.59 -25.77
N SER A 192 7.99 -0.58 -25.75
CA SER A 192 9.42 -0.74 -25.46
C SER A 192 9.75 -0.79 -23.95
N LEU A 193 8.77 -0.47 -23.10
CA LEU A 193 8.92 -0.43 -21.65
C LEU A 193 8.34 -1.71 -21.01
N PRO A 194 8.87 -2.14 -19.85
CA PRO A 194 8.48 -3.41 -19.22
C PRO A 194 7.12 -3.31 -18.50
N TYR A 195 6.01 -3.13 -19.25
CA TYR A 195 4.66 -2.90 -18.70
C TYR A 195 4.16 -4.02 -17.76
N ALA A 196 4.40 -5.29 -18.10
CA ALA A 196 4.00 -6.41 -17.25
C ALA A 196 4.67 -6.34 -15.87
N LYS A 197 5.98 -6.09 -15.85
CA LYS A 197 6.75 -5.93 -14.61
C LYS A 197 6.34 -4.69 -13.81
N LEU A 198 6.02 -3.60 -14.50
CA LEU A 198 5.49 -2.40 -13.85
C LEU A 198 4.21 -2.72 -13.05
N ASN A 199 3.28 -3.48 -13.63
CA ASN A 199 2.05 -3.90 -12.95
C ASN A 199 2.27 -4.91 -11.82
N GLU A 200 3.39 -5.63 -11.82
CA GLU A 200 3.82 -6.51 -10.73
C GLU A 200 4.49 -5.75 -9.57
N GLY A 201 4.70 -4.43 -9.71
CA GLY A 201 5.35 -3.60 -8.70
C GLY A 201 6.88 -3.70 -8.70
N ASP A 202 7.48 -4.18 -9.80
CA ASP A 202 8.93 -4.32 -9.94
C ASP A 202 9.63 -2.94 -9.90
N ALA A 203 10.60 -2.78 -9.00
CA ALA A 203 11.26 -1.49 -8.76
C ALA A 203 12.09 -1.00 -9.96
N ASP A 204 12.72 -1.91 -10.71
CA ASP A 204 13.51 -1.56 -11.89
C ASP A 204 12.60 -1.11 -13.04
N ALA A 205 11.43 -1.74 -13.19
CA ALA A 205 10.40 -1.30 -14.11
C ALA A 205 9.88 0.10 -13.75
N VAL A 206 9.60 0.37 -12.47
CA VAL A 206 9.23 1.71 -12.01
C VAL A 206 10.30 2.74 -12.35
N ALA A 207 11.58 2.45 -12.07
CA ALA A 207 12.69 3.34 -12.40
C ALA A 207 12.83 3.57 -13.92
N THR A 208 12.63 2.53 -14.73
CA THR A 208 12.67 2.63 -16.20
C THR A 208 11.58 3.55 -16.73
N TYR A 209 10.35 3.44 -16.20
CA TYR A 209 9.25 4.32 -16.57
C TYR A 209 9.46 5.76 -16.10
N ALA A 210 9.98 5.94 -14.87
CA ALA A 210 10.29 7.26 -14.33
C ALA A 210 11.37 7.97 -15.16
N GLN A 211 12.42 7.25 -15.57
CA GLN A 211 13.46 7.79 -16.43
C GLN A 211 12.91 8.17 -17.81
N ALA A 212 12.13 7.30 -18.45
CA ALA A 212 11.51 7.60 -19.73
C ALA A 212 10.58 8.84 -19.65
N ALA A 213 9.83 8.98 -18.56
CA ALA A 213 8.97 10.14 -18.34
C ALA A 213 9.78 11.43 -18.15
N ARG A 214 10.87 11.37 -17.37
CA ARG A 214 11.85 12.46 -17.21
C ARG A 214 12.45 12.90 -18.54
N ASP A 215 12.69 11.95 -19.44
CA ASP A 215 13.21 12.20 -20.80
C ASP A 215 12.13 12.70 -21.78
N GLY A 216 10.91 12.99 -21.30
CA GLY A 216 9.83 13.59 -22.07
C GLY A 216 8.79 12.60 -22.61
N ASN A 217 8.88 11.31 -22.28
CA ASN A 217 7.86 10.34 -22.67
C ASN A 217 6.60 10.48 -21.79
N TRP A 218 5.65 11.32 -22.22
CA TRP A 218 4.39 11.51 -21.51
C TRP A 218 3.58 10.23 -21.31
N ARG A 219 3.70 9.26 -22.24
CA ARG A 219 3.04 7.96 -22.09
C ARG A 219 3.65 7.20 -20.92
N ALA A 220 4.97 7.22 -20.73
CA ALA A 220 5.59 6.59 -19.56
C ALA A 220 5.05 7.19 -18.25
N GLY A 221 4.94 8.52 -18.15
CA GLY A 221 4.30 9.19 -17.01
C GLY A 221 2.85 8.74 -16.78
N ALA A 222 2.04 8.70 -17.85
CA ALA A 222 0.66 8.20 -17.77
C ALA A 222 0.56 6.71 -17.40
N GLY A 223 1.59 5.91 -17.69
CA GLY A 223 1.70 4.51 -17.25
C GLY A 223 1.96 4.39 -15.76
N LEU A 224 2.84 5.23 -15.20
CA LEU A 224 3.08 5.29 -13.75
C LEU A 224 1.79 5.60 -12.97
N PHE A 225 0.99 6.56 -13.46
CA PHE A 225 -0.33 6.87 -12.89
C PHE A 225 -1.20 5.63 -12.70
N GLY A 226 -1.24 4.73 -13.69
CA GLY A 226 -2.07 3.51 -13.60
C GLY A 226 -1.72 2.63 -12.39
N THR A 227 -0.42 2.49 -12.09
CA THR A 227 0.03 1.72 -10.91
C THR A 227 -0.20 2.46 -9.59
N MET A 228 -0.09 3.79 -9.58
CA MET A 228 -0.42 4.58 -8.39
C MET A 228 -1.89 4.43 -8.00
N MET A 229 -2.79 4.44 -8.98
CA MET A 229 -4.22 4.25 -8.73
C MET A 229 -4.52 2.85 -8.17
N ALA A 230 -3.78 1.82 -8.62
CA ALA A 230 -3.93 0.45 -8.10
C ALA A 230 -3.39 0.30 -6.66
N ASP A 231 -2.35 1.06 -6.31
CA ASP A 231 -1.74 1.08 -4.98
C ASP A 231 -2.42 2.07 -4.01
N GLU A 232 -3.49 2.74 -4.43
CA GLU A 232 -4.17 3.83 -3.69
C GLU A 232 -3.21 5.00 -3.32
N ASP A 233 -2.18 5.22 -4.13
CA ASP A 233 -1.18 6.30 -3.97
C ASP A 233 -1.69 7.59 -4.63
N TRP A 234 -2.79 8.12 -4.09
CA TRP A 234 -3.51 9.26 -4.66
C TRP A 234 -2.66 10.54 -4.69
N GLU A 235 -1.77 10.74 -3.72
CA GLU A 235 -0.89 11.93 -3.68
C GLU A 235 0.11 11.91 -4.84
N SER A 236 0.73 10.76 -5.13
CA SER A 236 1.63 10.64 -6.28
C SER A 236 0.88 10.72 -7.60
N ALA A 237 -0.34 10.17 -7.66
CA ALA A 237 -1.20 10.26 -8.84
C ALA A 237 -1.52 11.73 -9.18
N GLN A 238 -1.84 12.55 -8.19
CA GLN A 238 -2.06 14.00 -8.37
C GLN A 238 -0.84 14.70 -8.98
N VAL A 239 0.37 14.33 -8.56
CA VAL A 239 1.61 14.91 -9.09
C VAL A 239 1.78 14.59 -10.58
N ILE A 240 1.51 13.34 -10.99
CA ILE A 240 1.56 12.97 -12.42
C ILE A 240 0.49 13.71 -13.24
N VAL A 241 -0.72 13.87 -12.71
CA VAL A 241 -1.78 14.63 -13.38
C VAL A 241 -1.34 16.09 -13.56
N GLY A 242 -0.82 16.72 -12.50
CA GLY A 242 -0.29 18.09 -12.56
C GLY A 242 0.83 18.23 -13.57
N TRP A 243 1.74 17.27 -13.63
CA TRP A 243 2.81 17.23 -14.63
C TRP A 243 2.29 17.15 -16.08
N LEU A 244 1.34 16.27 -16.36
CA LEU A 244 0.72 16.15 -17.69
C LEU A 244 0.02 17.45 -18.10
N LEU A 245 -0.70 18.09 -17.18
CA LEU A 245 -1.33 19.40 -17.41
C LEU A 245 -0.30 20.49 -17.66
N HIS A 246 0.78 20.53 -16.88
CA HIS A 246 1.89 21.47 -17.06
C HIS A 246 2.52 21.35 -18.45
N LYS A 247 2.71 20.11 -18.93
CA LYS A 247 3.21 19.78 -20.28
C LYS A 247 2.16 19.95 -21.38
N ARG A 248 0.95 20.40 -21.05
CA ARG A 248 -0.20 20.55 -21.96
C ARG A 248 -0.54 19.25 -22.71
N VAL A 249 -0.33 18.11 -22.05
CA VAL A 249 -0.68 16.80 -22.59
C VAL A 249 -2.17 16.55 -22.34
N PRO A 250 -2.99 16.30 -23.38
CA PRO A 250 -4.43 16.08 -23.24
C PRO A 250 -4.81 15.00 -22.21
N ALA A 251 -3.95 13.98 -22.05
CA ALA A 251 -4.09 12.92 -21.07
C ALA A 251 -4.21 13.43 -19.62
N GLY A 252 -3.68 14.62 -19.29
CA GLY A 252 -3.80 15.21 -17.95
C GLY A 252 -5.26 15.38 -17.52
N TYR A 253 -6.12 15.90 -18.40
CA TYR A 253 -7.56 16.02 -18.11
C TYR A 253 -8.23 14.64 -17.95
N ASN A 254 -7.86 13.67 -18.77
CA ASN A 254 -8.40 12.31 -18.68
C ASN A 254 -8.00 11.63 -17.36
N LYS A 255 -6.74 11.77 -16.94
CA LYS A 255 -6.25 11.23 -15.67
C LYS A 255 -6.82 11.94 -14.45
N LEU A 256 -7.10 13.25 -14.56
CA LEU A 256 -7.85 13.97 -13.53
C LEU A 256 -9.27 13.42 -13.38
N ALA A 257 -9.93 13.06 -14.50
CA ALA A 257 -11.23 12.40 -14.47
C ALA A 257 -11.16 11.04 -13.75
N ASP A 258 -10.14 10.22 -14.03
CA ASP A 258 -9.93 8.94 -13.34
C ASP A 258 -9.70 9.13 -11.83
N LEU A 259 -8.89 10.13 -11.45
CA LEU A 259 -8.62 10.45 -10.05
C LEU A 259 -9.88 10.89 -9.29
N LEU A 260 -10.69 11.79 -9.87
CA LEU A 260 -11.93 12.25 -9.26
C LEU A 260 -12.99 11.16 -9.18
N ALA A 261 -13.05 10.29 -10.20
CA ALA A 261 -13.95 9.14 -10.19
C ALA A 261 -13.59 8.15 -9.07
N ALA A 262 -12.30 7.94 -8.78
CA ALA A 262 -11.86 7.12 -7.66
C ALA A 262 -12.17 7.78 -6.31
N ALA A 263 -11.86 9.07 -6.15
CA ALA A 263 -12.12 9.80 -4.90
C ALA A 263 -13.62 9.90 -4.55
N GLY A 264 -14.49 10.13 -5.56
CA GLY A 264 -15.94 10.24 -5.38
C GLY A 264 -16.63 8.93 -4.99
N GLN A 265 -15.94 7.78 -5.02
CA GLN A 265 -16.46 6.51 -4.49
C GLN A 265 -16.33 6.41 -2.96
N TYR A 266 -15.43 7.18 -2.34
CA TYR A 266 -15.16 7.15 -0.90
C TYR A 266 -15.93 8.22 -0.14
N ASP A 267 -15.93 9.45 -0.67
CA ASP A 267 -16.62 10.58 -0.07
C ASP A 267 -17.93 10.81 -0.81
N GLY A 268 -19.08 10.52 -0.18
CA GLY A 268 -20.43 10.71 -0.74
C GLY A 268 -20.77 12.18 -1.03
N ALA A 269 -20.02 12.82 -1.93
CA ALA A 269 -20.02 14.24 -2.21
C ALA A 269 -21.25 14.66 -3.03
N SER A 270 -21.73 15.88 -2.73
CA SER A 270 -23.06 16.42 -3.05
C SER A 270 -23.24 16.99 -4.46
N MET A 271 -22.49 16.52 -5.45
CA MET A 271 -22.63 16.93 -6.86
C MET A 271 -22.33 15.72 -7.73
N ASP A 272 -23.08 15.50 -8.82
CA ASP A 272 -22.92 14.32 -9.67
C ASP A 272 -21.47 14.18 -10.18
N PRO A 273 -20.63 13.32 -9.55
CA PRO A 273 -19.22 13.20 -9.91
C PRO A 273 -19.06 12.73 -11.35
N GLN A 274 -20.11 12.13 -11.92
CA GLN A 274 -20.13 11.63 -13.29
C GLN A 274 -20.16 12.76 -14.32
N ALA A 275 -20.88 13.86 -14.06
CA ALA A 275 -20.96 15.00 -14.97
C ALA A 275 -19.61 15.72 -15.11
N LEU A 276 -18.92 15.99 -14.00
CA LEU A 276 -17.59 16.61 -14.02
C LEU A 276 -16.55 15.67 -14.66
N THR A 277 -16.60 14.38 -14.30
CA THR A 277 -15.72 13.37 -14.89
C THR A 277 -15.91 13.28 -16.41
N LEU A 278 -17.16 13.28 -16.88
CA LEU A 278 -17.46 13.27 -18.31
C LEU A 278 -16.95 14.56 -18.98
N ALA A 279 -17.19 15.73 -18.38
CA ALA A 279 -16.73 17.00 -18.92
C ALA A 279 -15.19 17.06 -19.06
N LEU A 280 -14.45 16.54 -18.08
CA LEU A 280 -12.99 16.39 -18.16
C LEU A 280 -12.55 15.45 -19.30
N ARG A 281 -13.24 14.32 -19.48
CA ARG A 281 -12.98 13.40 -20.60
C ARG A 281 -13.32 14.03 -21.95
N MET A 282 -14.40 14.80 -22.04
CA MET A 282 -14.75 15.56 -23.24
C MET A 282 -13.69 16.63 -23.55
N ARG A 283 -13.17 17.32 -22.52
CA ARG A 283 -12.04 18.23 -22.68
C ARG A 283 -10.82 17.51 -23.25
N ALA A 284 -10.39 16.42 -22.64
CA ALA A 284 -9.27 15.61 -23.12
C ALA A 284 -9.49 15.11 -24.56
N ALA A 285 -10.69 14.61 -24.87
CA ALA A 285 -11.04 14.09 -26.19
C ALA A 285 -11.04 15.18 -27.27
N SER A 286 -11.51 16.39 -26.94
CA SER A 286 -11.51 17.56 -27.83
C SER A 286 -10.09 18.05 -28.14
N LEU A 287 -9.13 17.74 -27.26
CA LEU A 287 -7.70 18.02 -27.44
C LEU A 287 -6.95 16.84 -28.08
N GLY A 288 -7.65 15.75 -28.41
CA GLY A 288 -7.12 14.63 -29.16
C GLY A 288 -6.68 13.41 -28.35
N ASP A 289 -6.92 13.35 -27.04
CA ASP A 289 -6.57 12.16 -26.24
C ASP A 289 -7.37 10.92 -26.69
N PRO A 290 -6.72 9.86 -27.22
CA PRO A 290 -7.45 8.72 -27.79
C PRO A 290 -8.17 7.88 -26.73
N LEU A 291 -7.64 7.80 -25.50
CA LEU A 291 -8.31 7.06 -24.42
C LEU A 291 -9.58 7.79 -23.98
N ALA A 292 -9.54 9.12 -23.90
CA ALA A 292 -10.69 9.94 -23.57
C ALA A 292 -11.74 9.92 -24.69
N GLN A 293 -11.32 9.96 -25.95
CA GLN A 293 -12.21 9.80 -27.11
C GLN A 293 -12.97 8.48 -27.03
N TYR A 294 -12.26 7.39 -26.73
CA TYR A 294 -12.89 6.08 -26.54
C TYR A 294 -13.89 6.08 -25.37
N ALA A 295 -13.50 6.62 -24.21
CA ALA A 295 -14.37 6.69 -23.03
C ALA A 295 -15.62 7.56 -23.24
N VAL A 296 -15.49 8.69 -23.96
CA VAL A 296 -16.63 9.54 -24.34
C VAL A 296 -17.54 8.81 -25.33
N ALA A 297 -16.98 8.08 -26.30
CA ALA A 297 -17.76 7.26 -27.22
C ALA A 297 -18.57 6.19 -26.45
N GLU A 298 -17.99 5.53 -25.45
CA GLU A 298 -18.72 4.60 -24.59
C GLU A 298 -19.86 5.27 -23.81
N ALA A 299 -19.63 6.46 -23.26
CA ALA A 299 -20.67 7.24 -22.60
C ALA A 299 -21.82 7.61 -23.55
N TRP A 300 -21.51 7.98 -24.79
CA TRP A 300 -22.51 8.30 -25.82
C TRP A 300 -23.27 7.07 -26.34
N THR A 301 -22.60 5.92 -26.48
CA THR A 301 -23.30 4.65 -26.76
C THR A 301 -24.35 4.38 -25.68
N LYS A 302 -24.01 4.57 -24.40
CA LYS A 302 -24.96 4.40 -23.28
C LYS A 302 -26.10 5.43 -23.31
N ALA A 303 -25.83 6.64 -23.80
CA ALA A 303 -26.83 7.71 -23.96
C ALA A 303 -27.65 7.64 -25.26
N GLY A 304 -27.40 6.65 -26.13
CA GLY A 304 -28.15 6.44 -27.37
C GLY A 304 -27.63 7.18 -28.61
N HIS A 305 -26.49 7.88 -28.52
CA HIS A 305 -25.88 8.60 -29.65
C HIS A 305 -24.93 7.69 -30.46
N GLN A 306 -25.47 6.66 -31.11
CA GLN A 306 -24.66 5.60 -31.75
C GLN A 306 -23.73 6.13 -32.85
N ASP A 307 -24.25 6.90 -33.81
CA ASP A 307 -23.45 7.40 -34.94
C ASP A 307 -22.28 8.28 -34.47
N ALA A 308 -22.52 9.14 -33.48
CA ALA A 308 -21.48 9.98 -32.89
C ALA A 308 -20.43 9.15 -32.15
N ALA A 309 -20.87 8.15 -31.37
CA ALA A 309 -19.99 7.24 -30.66
C ALA A 309 -19.12 6.41 -31.61
N GLU A 310 -19.68 5.87 -32.69
CA GLU A 310 -18.93 5.09 -33.69
C GLU A 310 -17.85 5.93 -34.38
N ARG A 311 -18.20 7.16 -34.81
CA ARG A 311 -17.21 8.09 -35.40
C ARG A 311 -16.07 8.40 -34.44
N LEU A 312 -16.39 8.67 -33.16
CA LEU A 312 -15.39 9.01 -32.16
C LEU A 312 -14.53 7.80 -31.77
N ARG A 313 -15.13 6.60 -31.68
CA ARG A 313 -14.40 5.35 -31.43
C ARG A 313 -13.44 5.01 -32.56
N ALA A 314 -13.87 5.17 -33.81
CA ALA A 314 -13.02 4.97 -34.98
C ALA A 314 -11.81 5.94 -34.96
N CYS A 315 -12.05 7.21 -34.61
CA CYS A 315 -10.99 8.21 -34.42
C CYS A 315 -9.97 7.79 -33.34
N ALA A 316 -10.45 7.31 -32.20
CA ALA A 316 -9.60 6.83 -31.10
C ALA A 316 -8.73 5.63 -31.52
N ILE A 317 -9.33 4.65 -32.21
CA ILE A 317 -8.65 3.43 -32.67
C ILE A 317 -7.60 3.76 -33.73
N GLU A 318 -7.89 4.68 -34.66
CA GLU A 318 -6.91 5.10 -35.68
C GLU A 318 -5.64 5.66 -35.03
N GLN A 319 -5.78 6.41 -33.94
CA GLN A 319 -4.66 7.00 -33.20
C GLN A 319 -3.98 6.03 -32.23
N ASN A 320 -4.73 5.05 -31.72
CA ASN A 320 -4.22 4.04 -30.81
C ASN A 320 -4.86 2.66 -31.13
N PRO A 321 -4.26 1.89 -32.06
CA PRO A 321 -4.80 0.60 -32.49
C PRO A 321 -4.92 -0.45 -31.37
N ALA A 322 -4.25 -0.25 -30.22
CA ALA A 322 -4.41 -1.13 -29.07
C ALA A 322 -5.83 -1.10 -28.49
N LEU A 323 -6.64 -0.08 -28.79
CA LEU A 323 -8.02 0.07 -28.33
C LEU A 323 -9.04 -0.78 -29.11
N ALA A 324 -8.64 -1.41 -30.22
CA ALA A 324 -9.50 -2.30 -30.99
C ALA A 324 -9.56 -3.73 -30.42
N ARG A 325 -8.81 -4.01 -29.34
CA ARG A 325 -8.69 -5.33 -28.72
C ARG A 325 -9.63 -5.45 -27.52
#